data_AF-A0A5C6HP92-F1
#
_entry.id   AF-A0A5C6HP92-F1
#
_cell.length_a   1.000
_cell.length_b   1.000
_cell.length_c   1.000
_cell.angle_alpha   90.00
_cell.angle_beta   90.00
_cell.angle_gamma   90.00
#
_symmetry.space_group_name_H-M   'P 1'
#
loop_
_entity.id
_entity.type
_entity.pdbx_description
1 polymer ?
#
loop_
_entity_poly.entity_id
_entity_poly.type
_entity_poly.pdbx_seq_one_letter_code
_entity_poly.pdbx_strand_id
1 'polypeptide(L)'
;MKEKSKYGMPPPTSRAEFEHNVFLLVEDIERHKNNQSYLENRFLALGESLEHSRYLPNRRIELPTIDERMRLLSNMMDWEKYLPPVSLREKNSE
;
A
#
# COMPACT_ATOMS: atom_id res chain seq x y z
N MET A 1 11.27 -14.88 -3.55
CA MET A 1 9.88 -14.67 -3.99
C MET A 1 8.97 -14.95 -2.82
N LYS A 2 7.99 -14.09 -2.51
CA LYS A 2 6.89 -14.47 -1.61
C LYS A 2 6.17 -15.68 -2.23
N GLU A 3 5.79 -16.66 -1.40
CA GLU A 3 5.04 -17.82 -1.87
C GLU A 3 3.72 -17.36 -2.48
N LYS A 4 3.40 -17.85 -3.68
CA LYS A 4 2.14 -17.55 -4.34
C LYS A 4 1.01 -18.28 -3.61
N SER A 5 0.08 -17.52 -3.03
CA SER A 5 -1.14 -18.10 -2.46
C SER A 5 -2.08 -18.54 -3.59
N LYS A 6 -2.87 -19.58 -3.33
CA LYS A 6 -3.95 -20.05 -4.21
C LYS A 6 -4.94 -18.93 -4.58
N TYR A 7 -5.11 -17.94 -3.70
CA TYR A 7 -6.09 -16.87 -3.81
C TYR A 7 -5.48 -15.53 -4.25
N GLY A 8 -4.20 -15.51 -4.67
CA GLY A 8 -3.52 -14.31 -5.13
C GLY A 8 -2.49 -13.79 -4.13
N MET A 9 -2.58 -12.50 -3.80
CA MET A 9 -1.63 -11.85 -2.89
C MET A 9 -1.78 -12.43 -1.47
N PRO A 10 -0.74 -13.06 -0.90
CA PRO A 10 -0.79 -13.59 0.45
C PRO A 10 -0.95 -12.44 1.46
N PRO A 11 -1.74 -12.63 2.52
CA PRO A 11 -1.80 -11.67 3.61
C PRO A 11 -0.47 -11.65 4.38
N PRO A 12 -0.19 -10.59 5.14
CA PRO A 12 0.96 -10.56 6.04
C PRO A 12 0.87 -11.70 7.07
N THR A 13 1.98 -12.37 7.31
CA THR A 13 2.08 -13.56 8.18
C THR A 13 2.22 -13.21 9.65
N SER A 14 2.69 -11.99 9.94
CA SER A 14 2.90 -11.50 11.30
C SER A 14 2.41 -10.07 11.46
N ARG A 15 2.13 -9.70 12.72
CA ARG A 15 1.81 -8.32 13.08
C ARG A 15 2.95 -7.35 12.70
N ALA A 16 4.20 -7.77 12.86
CA ALA A 16 5.36 -6.94 12.52
C ALA A 16 5.43 -6.66 11.02
N GLU A 17 5.17 -7.67 10.19
CA GLU A 17 5.11 -7.51 8.73
C GLU A 17 3.96 -6.58 8.31
N PHE A 18 2.78 -6.75 8.94
CA PHE A 18 1.64 -5.88 8.69
C PHE A 18 1.94 -4.42 9.03
N GLU A 19 2.45 -4.15 10.23
CA GLU A 19 2.82 -2.80 10.66
C GLU A 19 3.89 -2.20 9.74
N HIS A 20 4.89 -2.99 9.34
CA HIS A 20 5.93 -2.55 8.41
C HIS A 20 5.35 -2.10 7.06
N ASN A 21 4.43 -2.88 6.47
CA ASN A 21 3.80 -2.54 5.20
C ASN A 21 2.98 -1.25 5.29
N VAL A 22 2.26 -1.05 6.39
CA VAL A 22 1.50 0.19 6.63
C VAL A 22 2.44 1.38 6.78
N PHE A 23 3.58 1.20 7.46
CA PHE A 23 4.60 2.26 7.54
C PHE A 23 5.20 2.61 6.18
N LEU A 24 5.45 1.63 5.31
CA LEU A 24 5.92 1.89 3.95
C LEU A 24 4.93 2.71 3.13
N LEU A 25 3.62 2.48 3.32
CA LEU A 25 2.58 3.28 2.69
C LEU A 25 2.62 4.75 3.15
N VAL A 26 2.79 5.00 4.45
CA VAL A 26 2.91 6.38 4.96
C VAL A 26 4.17 7.05 4.44
N GLU A 27 5.31 6.34 4.49
CA GLU A 27 6.58 6.86 3.97
C GLU A 27 6.48 7.20 2.48
N ASP A 28 5.80 6.37 1.70
CA ASP A 28 5.57 6.61 0.28
C ASP A 28 4.72 7.85 0.01
N ILE A 29 3.67 8.10 0.81
CA ILE A 29 2.89 9.35 0.75
C ILE A 29 3.79 10.55 1.08
N GLU A 30 4.61 10.44 2.13
CA GLU A 30 5.55 11.51 2.53
C GLU A 30 6.61 11.79 1.45
N ARG A 31 7.14 10.77 0.79
CA ARG A 31 8.10 10.90 -0.31
C ARG A 31 7.49 11.66 -1.50
N HIS A 32 6.20 11.46 -1.76
CA HIS A 32 5.48 12.11 -2.85
C HIS A 32 4.71 13.37 -2.43
N LYS A 33 5.02 13.95 -1.27
CA LYS A 33 4.32 15.15 -0.75
C LYS A 33 4.27 16.36 -1.69
N ASN A 34 5.21 16.45 -2.64
CA ASN A 34 5.29 17.54 -3.60
C ASN A 34 4.60 17.20 -4.94
N ASN A 35 4.03 16.00 -5.10
CA ASN A 35 3.35 15.55 -6.30
C ASN A 35 1.83 15.56 -6.08
N GLN A 36 1.17 16.63 -6.51
CA GLN A 36 -0.26 16.86 -6.30
C GLN A 36 -1.12 15.73 -6.89
N SER A 37 -0.87 15.34 -8.14
CA SER A 37 -1.64 14.27 -8.79
C SER A 37 -1.48 12.92 -8.09
N TYR A 38 -0.30 12.65 -7.51
CA TYR A 38 -0.10 11.46 -6.69
C TYR A 38 -0.97 11.49 -5.43
N LEU A 39 -0.94 12.61 -4.72
CA LEU A 39 -1.70 12.79 -3.48
C LEU A 39 -3.21 12.73 -3.71
N GLU A 40 -3.73 13.32 -4.80
CA GLU A 40 -5.15 13.26 -5.14
C GLU A 40 -5.60 11.82 -5.41
N ASN A 41 -4.81 11.04 -6.14
CA ASN A 41 -5.10 9.62 -6.37
C ASN A 41 -5.07 8.82 -5.06
N ARG A 42 -4.12 9.09 -4.18
CA ARG A 42 -4.04 8.45 -2.85
C ARG A 42 -5.20 8.87 -1.95
N PHE A 43 -5.61 10.14 -2.01
CA PHE A 43 -6.76 10.64 -1.27
C PHE A 43 -8.07 10.02 -1.75
N LEU A 44 -8.25 9.82 -3.06
CA LEU A 44 -9.40 9.06 -3.58
C LEU A 44 -9.41 7.61 -3.07
N ALA A 45 -8.23 6.99 -2.96
CA ALA A 45 -8.10 5.60 -2.51
C ALA A 45 -8.25 5.43 -0.98
N LEU A 46 -7.74 6.38 -0.19
CA LEU A 46 -7.55 6.24 1.26
C LEU A 46 -8.08 7.40 2.10
N GLY A 47 -8.72 8.41 1.52
CA GLY A 47 -9.09 9.65 2.24
C GLY A 47 -9.89 9.37 3.51
N GLU A 48 -10.92 8.52 3.41
CA GLU A 48 -11.72 8.09 4.57
C GLU A 48 -10.89 7.27 5.57
N SER A 49 -10.04 6.36 5.09
CA SER A 49 -9.15 5.55 5.94
C SER A 49 -8.18 6.41 6.75
N LEU A 50 -7.63 7.46 6.13
CA LEU A 50 -6.68 8.37 6.74
C LEU A 50 -7.35 9.29 7.78
N GLU A 51 -8.59 9.72 7.52
CA GLU A 51 -9.36 10.54 8.47
C GLU A 51 -9.59 9.82 9.81
N HIS A 52 -9.82 8.51 9.76
CA HIS A 52 -10.04 7.69 10.95
C HIS A 52 -8.76 7.19 11.60
N SER A 53 -7.62 7.29 10.91
CA SER A 53 -6.33 6.84 11.41
C SER A 53 -5.86 7.67 12.60
N ARG A 54 -5.39 7.01 13.66
CA ARG A 54 -4.86 7.68 14.86
C ARG A 54 -3.40 7.35 15.07
N TYR A 55 -2.66 8.34 15.54
CA TYR A 55 -1.28 8.17 15.95
C TYR A 55 -1.20 8.11 17.48
N LEU A 56 -0.49 7.13 17.98
CA LEU A 56 -0.05 7.05 19.37
C LEU A 56 1.03 8.12 19.64
N PRO A 57 1.28 8.51 20.91
CA PRO A 57 2.27 9.52 21.26
C PRO A 57 3.70 9.23 20.75
N ASN A 58 4.01 7.97 20.50
CA ASN A 58 5.29 7.52 19.93
C ASN A 58 5.32 7.54 18.38
N ARG A 59 4.36 8.23 17.74
CA ARG A 59 4.18 8.31 16.28
C ARG A 59 3.88 6.99 15.57
N ARG A 60 3.51 5.93 16.30
CA ARG A 60 3.01 4.70 15.68
C ARG A 60 1.52 4.83 15.39
N ILE A 61 1.05 4.22 14.30
CA ILE A 61 -0.38 4.14 14.00
C ILE A 61 -1.05 3.18 14.97
N GLU A 62 -2.20 3.58 15.49
CA GLU A 62 -3.06 2.77 16.33
C GLU A 62 -3.72 1.67 15.49
N LEU A 63 -3.35 0.41 15.71
CA LEU A 63 -3.79 -0.72 14.89
C LEU A 63 -5.31 -0.83 14.68
N PRO A 64 -6.18 -0.67 15.70
CA PRO A 64 -7.63 -0.71 15.51
C PRO A 64 -8.19 0.33 14.54
N THR A 65 -7.44 1.40 14.25
CA THR A 65 -7.87 2.46 13.34
C THR A 65 -7.51 2.18 11.88
N ILE A 66 -6.74 1.12 11.62
CA ILE A 66 -6.38 0.72 10.27
C ILE A 66 -7.53 -0.09 9.68
N ASP A 67 -8.16 0.48 8.66
CA ASP A 67 -9.25 -0.16 7.94
C ASP A 67 -8.76 -1.17 6.90
N GLU A 68 -9.72 -1.82 6.24
CA GLU A 68 -9.42 -2.80 5.20
C GLU A 68 -8.73 -2.17 3.99
N ARG A 69 -9.10 -0.95 3.59
CA ARG A 69 -8.54 -0.29 2.40
C ARG A 69 -7.05 -0.02 2.58
N MET A 70 -6.66 0.54 3.72
CA MET A 70 -5.26 0.79 4.06
C MET A 70 -4.47 -0.51 4.16
N ARG A 71 -5.06 -1.57 4.74
CA ARG A 71 -4.45 -2.91 4.78
C ARG A 71 -4.24 -3.51 3.40
N LEU A 72 -5.23 -3.43 2.52
CA LEU A 72 -5.14 -3.98 1.16
C LEU A 72 -4.12 -3.22 0.31
N LEU A 73 -4.14 -1.88 0.36
CA LEU A 73 -3.20 -1.07 -0.41
C LEU A 73 -1.76 -1.27 0.07
N SER A 74 -1.52 -1.26 1.39
CA SER A 74 -0.18 -1.50 1.93
C SER A 74 0.36 -2.89 1.58
N ASN A 75 -0.50 -3.92 1.58
CA ASN A 75 -0.08 -5.26 1.16
C ASN A 75 0.23 -5.31 -0.35
N MET A 76 -0.57 -4.63 -1.17
CA MET A 76 -0.37 -4.53 -2.62
C MET A 76 0.97 -3.89 -2.97
N MET A 77 1.32 -2.78 -2.32
CA MET A 77 2.59 -2.08 -2.55
C MET A 77 3.82 -2.96 -2.24
N ASP A 78 3.75 -3.80 -1.21
CA ASP A 78 4.81 -4.76 -0.95
C ASP A 78 4.89 -5.84 -2.04
N TRP A 79 3.73 -6.28 -2.53
CA TRP A 79 3.64 -7.32 -3.55
C TRP A 79 4.10 -6.89 -4.93
N GLU A 80 3.89 -5.61 -5.29
CA GLU A 80 4.34 -5.02 -6.55
C GLU A 80 5.84 -5.19 -6.78
N LYS A 81 6.65 -5.23 -5.72
CA LYS A 81 8.11 -5.48 -5.78
C LYS A 81 8.46 -6.84 -6.40
N TYR A 82 7.52 -7.78 -6.39
CA TYR A 82 7.72 -9.14 -6.90
C TYR A 82 7.00 -9.40 -8.22
N LEU A 83 6.30 -8.41 -8.77
CA LEU A 83 5.65 -8.54 -10.08
C LEU A 83 6.72 -8.56 -11.18
N PRO A 84 6.52 -9.37 -12.24
CA PRO A 84 7.36 -9.28 -13.43
C PRO A 84 7.21 -7.89 -14.06
N PRO A 85 8.26 -7.37 -14.72
CA PRO A 85 8.16 -6.10 -15.43
C PRO A 85 7.05 -6.18 -16.47
N VAL A 86 6.25 -5.11 -16.56
CA VAL A 86 5.15 -5.02 -17.53
C VAL A 86 5.76 -4.91 -18.92
N SER A 87 5.62 -5.95 -19.73
CA SER A 87 5.91 -5.87 -21.15
C SER A 87 4.68 -5.32 -21.87
N LEU A 88 4.69 -4.04 -22.22
CA LEU A 88 3.72 -3.51 -23.17
C LEU A 88 4.01 -4.17 -24.52
N ARG A 89 3.10 -5.04 -24.97
CA ARG A 89 3.18 -5.60 -26.32
C ARG A 89 3.01 -4.42 -27.26
N GLU A 90 4.08 -4.04 -27.97
CA GLU A 90 3.96 -3.06 -29.04
C GLU A 90 2.85 -3.55 -29.96
N LYS A 91 1.78 -2.76 -30.08
CA LYS A 91 0.79 -3.01 -31.12
C LYS A 91 1.54 -2.81 -32.43
N ASN A 92 1.83 -3.90 -33.13
CA ASN A 92 2.18 -3.81 -34.54
C ASN A 92 1.04 -3.05 -35.21
N SER A 93 1.34 -1.82 -35.61
CA SER A 93 0.47 -1.00 -36.43
C SER A 93 0.36 -1.69 -37.79
N GLU A 94 -0.75 -2.38 -38.02
CA GLU A 94 -1.23 -2.74 -39.37
C GLU A 94 -1.88 -1.52 -40.03
#